data_AF-B7KST6-F1
#
_entry.id   AF-B7KST6-F1
#
_cell.length_a   1.000
_cell.length_b   1.000
_cell.length_c   1.000
_cell.angle_alpha   90.00
_cell.angle_beta   90.00
_cell.angle_gamma   90.00
#
_symmetry.space_group_name_H-M   'P 1'
#
loop_
_entity.id
_entity.type
_entity.pdbx_description
1 polymer ?
#
loop_
_entity_poly.entity_id
_entity_poly.type
_entity_poly.pdbx_seq_one_letter_code
_entity_poly.pdbx_strand_id
1 'polypeptide(L)' 'MAEIRLITPKEAPSPDQSHVLIAPAPDGRFIARGSVSSDRDGTFWDPQPFDTVEAAIADAQAWAKQNDVPHIFVRERA' A
#
# COMPACT_ATOMS: atom_id res chain seq x y z
N MET A 1 13.54 -5.98 2.70
CA MET A 1 12.78 -5.27 1.64
C MET A 1 11.36 -5.79 1.72
N ALA A 2 10.36 -4.93 1.59
CA ALA A 2 8.96 -5.35 1.67
C ALA A 2 8.59 -6.29 0.52
N GLU A 3 7.79 -7.31 0.81
CA GLU A 3 7.29 -8.24 -0.19
C GLU A 3 6.10 -7.64 -0.94
N ILE A 4 6.16 -7.66 -2.27
CA ILE A 4 5.06 -7.18 -3.12
C ILE A 4 4.15 -8.37 -3.45
N ARG A 5 2.86 -8.23 -3.15
CA ARG A 5 1.83 -9.23 -3.45
C ARG A 5 0.73 -8.63 -4.33
N LEU A 6 0.38 -9.33 -5.39
CA LEU A 6 -0.81 -9.00 -6.18
C LEU A 6 -2.03 -9.58 -5.50
N ILE A 7 -3.09 -8.79 -5.34
CA ILE A 7 -4.35 -9.22 -4.74
C ILE A 7 -5.53 -8.93 -5.66
N THR A 8 -6.55 -9.77 -5.59
CA THR A 8 -7.77 -9.56 -6.36
C THR A 8 -8.56 -8.36 -5.83
N PRO A 9 -9.49 -7.79 -6.61
CA PRO A 9 -10.34 -6.67 -6.14
C PRO A 9 -11.17 -6.98 -4.89
N LYS A 10 -11.46 -8.26 -4.65
CA LYS A 10 -12.26 -8.73 -3.50
C LYS A 10 -11.42 -9.06 -2.27
N GLU A 11 -10.11 -9.15 -2.42
CA GLU A 11 -9.20 -9.47 -1.34
C GLU A 11 -8.69 -8.18 -0.66
N ALA A 12 -8.52 -8.24 0.65
CA ALA A 12 -8.02 -7.12 1.45
C ALA A 12 -6.98 -7.64 2.45
N PRO A 13 -5.91 -6.87 2.71
CA PRO A 13 -4.95 -7.21 3.75
C PRO A 13 -5.60 -7.19 5.14
N SER A 14 -5.07 -7.99 6.05
CA SER A 14 -5.53 -8.04 7.44
C SER A 14 -5.39 -6.66 8.09
N PRO A 15 -6.40 -6.19 8.84
CA PRO A 15 -6.33 -4.87 9.50
C PRO A 15 -5.28 -4.82 10.62
N ASP A 16 -4.98 -5.95 11.25
CA ASP A 16 -4.05 -6.05 12.38
C ASP A 16 -2.57 -6.11 11.97
N GLN A 17 -2.25 -6.18 10.66
CA GLN A 17 -0.88 -6.26 10.18
C GLN A 17 -0.44 -4.93 9.54
N SER A 18 0.83 -4.57 9.73
CA SER A 18 1.43 -3.45 9.01
C SER A 18 1.52 -3.76 7.52
N HIS A 19 0.95 -2.90 6.69
CA HIS A 19 0.91 -3.10 5.24
C HIS A 19 0.78 -1.79 4.46
N VAL A 20 1.11 -1.84 3.18
CA VAL A 20 0.70 -0.85 2.18
C VAL A 20 -0.28 -1.49 1.22
N LEU A 21 -1.34 -0.79 0.85
CA LEU A 21 -2.28 -1.17 -0.20
C LEU A 21 -2.23 -0.13 -1.32
N ILE A 22 -1.95 -0.57 -2.53
CA ILE A 22 -2.02 0.22 -3.77
C ILE A 22 -3.25 -0.27 -4.54
N ALA A 23 -4.17 0.64 -4.85
CA ALA A 23 -5.39 0.32 -5.58
C ALA A 23 -5.63 1.28 -6.75
N PRO A 24 -6.12 0.78 -7.89
CA PRO A 24 -6.54 1.63 -8.99
C PRO A 24 -7.77 2.45 -8.59
N ALA A 25 -7.78 3.72 -8.96
CA ALA A 25 -8.89 4.62 -8.78
C ALA A 25 -9.71 4.77 -10.08
N PRO A 26 -11.00 5.17 -10.00
CA PRO A 26 -11.87 5.30 -11.18
C PRO A 26 -11.39 6.32 -12.21
N ASP A 27 -10.59 7.29 -11.79
CA ASP A 27 -9.99 8.33 -12.64
C ASP A 27 -8.72 7.85 -13.37
N GLY A 28 -8.34 6.58 -13.21
CA GLY A 28 -7.20 5.96 -13.88
C GLY A 28 -5.89 6.05 -13.09
N ARG A 29 -5.85 6.81 -11.99
CA ARG A 29 -4.68 6.92 -11.10
C ARG A 29 -4.61 5.76 -10.09
N PHE A 30 -3.55 5.72 -9.30
CA PHE A 30 -3.31 4.73 -8.26
C PHE A 30 -3.28 5.40 -6.88
N ILE A 31 -4.12 4.93 -5.97
CA ILE A 31 -4.14 5.37 -4.57
C ILE A 31 -3.29 4.39 -3.78
N ALA A 32 -2.32 4.90 -3.03
CA ALA A 32 -1.53 4.11 -2.11
C ALA A 32 -1.91 4.48 -0.67
N ARG A 33 -2.02 3.48 0.20
CA ARG A 33 -2.34 3.65 1.62
C ARG A 33 -1.50 2.73 2.47
N GLY A 34 -0.72 3.29 3.38
CA GLY A 34 0.11 2.58 4.34
C GLY A 34 -0.50 2.67 5.73
N SER A 35 -0.42 1.55 6.45
CA SER A 35 -0.78 1.48 7.86
C SER A 35 0.29 0.68 8.59
N VAL A 36 0.79 1.22 9.70
CA VAL A 36 1.62 0.49 10.66
C VAL A 36 0.75 0.18 11.86
N SER A 37 0.52 -1.11 12.11
CA SER A 37 -0.12 -1.57 13.33
C SER A 37 0.93 -1.58 14.44
N SER A 38 0.83 -0.66 15.38
CA SER A 38 1.67 -0.61 16.58
C SER A 38 0.81 -0.23 17.78
N ASP A 39 1.13 -0.79 18.94
CA ASP A 39 0.32 -0.77 20.17
C ASP A 39 -0.09 0.60 20.72
N ARG A 40 0.41 1.74 20.18
CA ARG A 40 0.16 3.06 20.79
C ARG A 40 -0.27 4.19 19.86
N ASP A 41 0.16 4.23 18.61
CA ASP A 41 -0.33 5.22 17.63
C ASP A 41 -0.12 4.65 16.23
N GLY A 42 -1.21 4.35 15.52
CA GLY A 42 -1.12 3.87 14.14
C GLY A 42 -0.45 4.92 13.26
N THR A 43 0.67 4.55 12.61
CA THR A 43 1.30 5.44 11.62
C THR A 43 0.62 5.20 10.28
N PHE A 44 0.01 6.24 9.72
CA PHE A 44 -0.67 6.18 8.43
C PHE A 44 0.11 6.94 7.36
N TRP A 45 0.00 6.46 6.13
CA TRP A 45 0.57 7.10 4.96
C TRP A 45 -0.46 7.11 3.84
N ASP A 46 -0.86 8.30 3.40
CA ASP A 46 -1.84 8.54 2.33
C ASP A 46 -1.28 9.68 1.46
N PRO A 47 -0.36 9.36 0.52
CA PRO A 47 0.18 10.33 -0.42
C PRO A 47 -0.86 10.74 -1.47
N GLN A 48 -0.53 11.73 -2.29
CA GLN A 48 -1.33 12.03 -3.47
C GLN A 48 -1.39 10.83 -4.44
N PRO A 49 -2.49 10.66 -5.20
CA PRO A 49 -2.59 9.59 -6.18
C PRO A 49 -1.48 9.66 -7.24
N PHE A 50 -0.98 8.51 -7.64
CA PHE A 50 0.07 8.36 -8.64
C PHE A 50 -0.51 8.10 -10.03
N ASP A 51 0.17 8.57 -11.08
CA ASP A 51 -0.22 8.32 -12.46
C ASP A 51 0.07 6.88 -12.91
N THR A 52 1.08 6.24 -12.32
CA THR A 52 1.51 4.88 -12.67
C THR A 52 1.64 3.98 -11.45
N VAL A 53 1.45 2.68 -11.66
CA VAL A 53 1.61 1.67 -10.60
C VAL A 53 3.06 1.57 -10.16
N GLU A 54 4.02 1.75 -11.07
CA GLU A 54 5.44 1.71 -10.73
C GLU A 54 5.85 2.86 -9.81
N ALA A 55 5.32 4.08 -10.03
CA ALA A 55 5.57 5.21 -9.14
C ALA A 55 4.99 4.96 -7.74
N ALA A 56 3.76 4.43 -7.67
CA ALA A 56 3.14 4.06 -6.41
C ALA A 56 3.94 2.98 -5.66
N ILE A 57 4.45 1.96 -6.37
CA ILE A 57 5.29 0.91 -5.79
C ILE A 57 6.60 1.48 -5.27
N ALA A 58 7.27 2.36 -6.03
CA ALA A 58 8.54 2.94 -5.63
C ALA A 58 8.41 3.77 -4.33
N ASP A 59 7.38 4.61 -4.24
CA ASP A 59 7.14 5.42 -3.04
C ASP A 59 6.71 4.55 -1.85
N ALA A 60 5.86 3.55 -2.10
CA ALA A 60 5.46 2.55 -1.10
C ALA A 60 6.66 1.77 -0.56
N GLN A 61 7.63 1.39 -1.40
CA GLN A 61 8.85 0.71 -0.97
C GLN A 61 9.74 1.60 -0.10
N ALA A 62 9.86 2.88 -0.44
CA ALA A 62 10.61 3.84 0.35
C ALA A 62 9.99 4.01 1.74
N TRP A 63 8.67 4.23 1.79
CA TRP A 63 7.95 4.36 3.05
C TRP A 63 7.96 3.06 3.86
N ALA A 64 7.72 1.92 3.22
CA ALA A 64 7.74 0.61 3.89
C ALA A 64 9.11 0.29 4.50
N LYS A 65 10.20 0.65 3.82
CA LYS A 65 11.56 0.51 4.35
C LYS A 65 11.79 1.38 5.58
N GLN A 66 11.28 2.61 5.60
CA GLN A 66 11.45 3.53 6.73
C GLN A 66 10.67 3.07 7.97
N ASN A 67 9.54 2.40 7.78
CA ASN A 67 8.60 2.04 8.84
C ASN A 67 8.55 0.53 9.13
N ASP A 68 9.53 -0.23 8.63
CA ASP A 68 9.65 -1.69 8.77
C ASP A 68 8.37 -2.45 8.37
N VAL A 69 7.70 -1.99 7.31
CA VAL A 69 6.46 -2.62 6.82
C VAL A 69 6.81 -3.81 5.93
N PRO A 70 6.36 -5.03 6.26
CA PRO A 70 6.78 -6.24 5.57
C PRO A 70 6.06 -6.48 4.24
N HIS A 71 4.87 -5.90 4.02
CA HIS A 71 4.00 -6.24 2.91
C HIS A 71 3.49 -5.01 2.15
N ILE A 72 3.58 -5.07 0.81
CA ILE A 72 2.97 -4.13 -0.12
C ILE A 72 2.00 -4.94 -0.99
N PHE A 73 0.72 -4.64 -0.90
CA PHE A 73 -0.33 -5.26 -1.68
C PHE A 73 -0.70 -4.35 -2.85
N VAL A 74 -0.73 -4.90 -4.06
CA VAL A 74 -1.16 -4.19 -5.27
C VAL A 74 -2.43 -4.86 -5.77
N ARG A 75 -3.52 -4.11 -5.79
CA ARG A 75 -4.83 -4.60 -6.20
C ARG A 75 -4.94 -4.55 -7.72
N GLU A 76 -5.37 -5.66 -8.31
CA GLU A 76 -5.65 -5.75 -9.75
C GLU A 76 -6.83 -4.84 -10.13
N ARG A 77 -6.85 -4.36 -11.38
CA ARG A 77 -8.05 -3.71 -11.92
C ARG A 77 -9.14 -4.77 -12.13
N ALA A 78 -10.35 -4.46 -11.66
CA ALA A 78 -11.55 -5.26 -11.92
C ALA A 78 -12.02 -5.10 -13.36
#